data_AF-A0A8A3S9N1-F1
#
_entry.id   AF-A0A8A3S9N1-F1
#
_cell.length_a   1.000
_cell.length_b   1.000
_cell.length_c   1.000
_cell.angle_alpha   90.00
_cell.angle_beta   90.00
_cell.angle_gamma   90.00
#
_symmetry.space_group_name_H-M   'P 1'
#
loop_
_entity.id
_entity.type
_entity.pdbx_description
1 polymer ?
#
loop_
_entity_poly.entity_id
_entity_poly.type
_entity_poly.pdbx_seq_one_letter_code
_entity_poly.pdbx_strand_id
1 'polypeptide(L)'
;MEKVEINLRLVARRWIMSKVYVIASYCDQGKIALILALENYYRAQGKKVACLQRIKGQSDVGLYLKKGCYQYSLPLEAVKSRSALEQWLPKGFDVYIVGISTAYSPIGAAYLDLFSSYNEIIPYDWFDNVTGCVQNCIQSYSGDPEILLFWEMARQKNLQEKKVQEAITGVSEPLDYPCLDKNSVLHHPETLVYDAFEPKMSLPESNKKVIAVGAFPGEFWDIFHDLMWYGYDYMQFVQRLEEESYDLAIIGECSNGSLKLPSKPKNKTVICYQPSVYFPFRQPENVFQSGKSIGQIPKNIKERPVGTSLADNGFSYSAYQNRFWLFQRYPGTDIVRHEDNIIYCNGWVLPQYLMRDGLLEV
;
A
#
# COMPACT_ATOMS: atom_id res chain seq x y z
N MET A 1 46.00 15.25 43.98
CA MET A 1 45.78 14.52 42.72
C MET A 1 44.70 13.50 42.96
N GLU A 2 43.44 13.90 42.82
CA GLU A 2 42.29 13.00 42.81
C GLU A 2 41.82 12.86 41.36
N LYS A 3 41.72 11.61 40.91
CA LYS A 3 41.26 11.25 39.57
C LYS A 3 39.75 11.48 39.50
N VAL A 4 39.33 12.35 38.59
CA VAL A 4 37.94 12.48 38.15
C VAL A 4 37.64 11.31 37.22
N GLU A 5 36.82 10.37 37.69
CA GLU A 5 36.31 9.26 36.92
C GLU A 5 35.09 9.75 36.13
N ILE A 6 35.31 10.12 34.86
CA ILE A 6 34.24 10.48 33.94
C ILE A 6 33.45 9.22 33.61
N ASN A 7 32.26 9.14 34.20
CA ASN A 7 31.25 8.13 33.96
C ASN A 7 30.82 8.18 32.48
N LEU A 8 31.47 7.36 31.64
CA LEU A 8 31.05 7.08 30.27
C LEU A 8 29.75 6.27 30.29
N ARG A 9 28.64 6.91 30.68
CA ARG A 9 27.30 6.54 30.18
C ARG A 9 27.18 7.03 28.74
N LEU A 10 28.00 6.44 27.88
CA LEU A 10 27.68 6.31 26.47
C LEU A 10 26.40 5.50 26.42
N VAL A 11 25.29 6.20 26.25
CA VAL A 11 24.01 5.67 25.82
C VAL A 11 24.29 4.88 24.55
N ALA A 12 24.48 3.57 24.69
CA ALA A 12 24.29 2.67 23.58
C ALA A 12 22.83 2.85 23.16
N ARG A 13 22.59 3.73 22.19
CA ARG A 13 21.36 3.71 21.40
C ARG A 13 21.31 2.31 20.80
N ARG A 14 20.64 1.40 21.50
CA ARG A 14 20.26 0.10 20.97
C ARG A 14 19.35 0.47 19.81
N TRP A 15 19.87 0.40 18.58
CA TRP A 15 19.07 0.62 17.38
C TRP A 15 17.99 -0.46 17.41
N ILE A 16 16.77 -0.08 17.80
CA ILE A 16 15.65 -1.02 17.87
C ILE A 16 15.25 -1.25 16.43
N MET A 17 15.77 -2.32 15.84
CA MET A 17 15.31 -2.78 14.54
C MET A 17 13.92 -3.39 14.72
N SER A 18 12.98 -2.98 13.89
CA SER A 18 11.63 -3.53 13.90
C SER A 18 11.52 -4.72 12.94
N LYS A 19 10.65 -5.67 13.29
CA LYS A 19 10.40 -6.84 12.44
C LYS A 19 9.52 -6.44 11.27
N VAL A 20 9.88 -6.83 10.06
CA VAL A 20 9.13 -6.60 8.83
C VAL A 20 8.77 -7.95 8.21
N TYR A 21 7.51 -8.34 8.35
CA TYR A 21 6.94 -9.50 7.69
C TYR A 21 6.47 -9.09 6.30
N VAL A 22 7.00 -9.75 5.27
CA VAL A 22 6.52 -9.55 3.90
C VAL A 22 5.59 -10.69 3.55
N ILE A 23 4.38 -10.33 3.13
CA ILE A 23 3.33 -11.26 2.75
C ILE A 23 3.03 -11.05 1.26
N ALA A 24 3.53 -11.97 0.45
CA ALA A 24 3.47 -11.93 -0.99
C ALA A 24 2.42 -12.90 -1.52
N SER A 25 1.57 -12.45 -2.44
CA SER A 25 0.54 -13.32 -3.03
C SER A 25 0.19 -12.91 -4.45
N TYR A 26 -0.46 -13.80 -5.17
CA TYR A 26 -1.34 -13.42 -6.28
C TYR A 26 -2.63 -12.77 -5.76
N CYS A 27 -3.43 -12.16 -6.65
CA CYS A 27 -4.71 -11.56 -6.25
C CYS A 27 -5.65 -12.61 -5.65
N ASP A 28 -6.46 -12.19 -4.67
CA ASP A 28 -7.56 -12.98 -4.07
C ASP A 28 -7.19 -14.29 -3.36
N GLN A 29 -5.94 -14.43 -2.93
CA GLN A 29 -5.45 -15.62 -2.23
C GLN A 29 -5.52 -15.55 -0.69
N GLY A 30 -6.36 -14.70 -0.10
CA GLY A 30 -6.47 -14.62 1.37
C GLY A 30 -5.39 -13.77 2.07
N LYS A 31 -4.58 -13.00 1.32
CA LYS A 31 -3.53 -12.10 1.86
C LYS A 31 -4.01 -11.18 2.98
N ILE A 32 -5.14 -10.51 2.77
CA ILE A 32 -5.67 -9.56 3.75
C ILE A 32 -6.06 -10.27 5.04
N ALA A 33 -6.67 -11.46 4.92
CA ALA A 33 -7.06 -12.26 6.08
C ALA A 33 -5.82 -12.68 6.89
N LEU A 34 -4.75 -13.14 6.23
CA LEU A 34 -3.50 -13.49 6.90
C LEU A 34 -2.84 -12.27 7.56
N ILE A 35 -2.76 -11.13 6.87
CA ILE A 35 -2.22 -9.87 7.42
C ILE A 35 -2.98 -9.47 8.70
N LEU A 36 -4.31 -9.52 8.67
CA LEU A 36 -5.14 -9.17 9.82
C LEU A 36 -5.02 -10.18 10.96
N ALA A 37 -4.90 -11.48 10.66
CA ALA A 37 -4.69 -12.50 11.68
C ALA A 37 -3.33 -12.32 12.38
N LEU A 38 -2.27 -12.02 11.60
CA LEU A 38 -0.94 -11.74 12.14
C LEU A 38 -0.88 -10.42 12.93
N GLU A 39 -1.60 -9.39 12.46
CA GLU A 39 -1.77 -8.13 13.21
C GLU A 39 -2.42 -8.39 14.57
N ASN A 40 -3.54 -9.14 14.58
CA ASN A 40 -4.23 -9.49 15.82
C ASN A 40 -3.35 -10.30 16.77
N TYR A 41 -2.58 -11.26 16.24
CA TYR A 41 -1.66 -12.08 17.02
C TYR A 41 -0.62 -11.22 17.76
N TYR A 42 0.00 -10.26 17.09
CA TYR A 42 0.99 -9.38 17.72
C TYR A 42 0.37 -8.31 18.61
N ARG A 43 -0.78 -7.75 18.21
CA ARG A 43 -1.52 -6.79 19.02
C ARG A 43 -1.98 -7.41 20.35
N ALA A 44 -2.42 -8.68 20.34
CA ALA A 44 -2.76 -9.42 21.55
C ALA A 44 -1.57 -9.61 22.50
N GLN A 45 -0.34 -9.52 22.01
CA GLN A 45 0.89 -9.53 22.82
C GLN A 45 1.34 -8.13 23.26
N GLY A 46 0.50 -7.11 23.07
CA GLY A 46 0.81 -5.72 23.40
C GLY A 46 1.81 -5.05 22.45
N LYS A 47 2.04 -5.60 21.26
CA LYS A 47 2.90 -4.98 20.24
C LYS A 47 2.14 -3.95 19.42
N LYS A 48 2.81 -2.84 19.07
CA LYS A 48 2.28 -1.88 18.11
C LYS A 48 2.61 -2.35 16.69
N VAL A 49 1.58 -2.58 15.87
CA VAL A 49 1.71 -3.17 14.54
C VAL A 49 1.28 -2.20 13.45
N ALA A 50 2.07 -2.06 12.39
CA ALA A 50 1.75 -1.30 11.19
C ALA A 50 1.51 -2.24 9.99
N CYS A 51 0.35 -2.15 9.36
CA CYS A 51 0.04 -2.88 8.13
C CYS A 51 0.34 -2.00 6.92
N LEU A 52 1.26 -2.41 6.06
CA LEU A 52 1.67 -1.63 4.89
C LEU A 52 1.27 -2.33 3.61
N GLN A 53 0.85 -1.56 2.61
CA GLN A 53 0.51 -2.10 1.31
C GLN A 53 1.01 -1.19 0.19
N ARG A 54 1.44 -1.79 -0.92
CA ARG A 54 1.78 -1.04 -2.14
C ARG A 54 0.55 -0.33 -2.72
N ILE A 55 -0.53 -1.09 -2.91
CA ILE A 55 -1.83 -0.59 -3.38
C ILE A 55 -2.84 -1.02 -2.34
N LYS A 56 -3.56 -0.06 -1.78
CA LYS A 56 -4.75 -0.36 -1.00
C LYS A 56 -5.93 -0.29 -1.95
N GLY A 57 -6.63 -1.40 -2.13
CA GLY A 57 -7.96 -1.32 -2.72
C GLY A 57 -8.89 -0.55 -1.80
N GLN A 58 -9.96 0.02 -2.36
CA GLN A 58 -11.06 0.61 -1.60
C GLN A 58 -11.52 -0.30 -0.45
N SER A 59 -11.68 -1.59 -0.75
CA SER A 59 -12.16 -2.60 0.19
C SER A 59 -11.20 -2.81 1.36
N ASP A 60 -9.90 -2.67 1.11
CA ASP A 60 -8.86 -2.87 2.12
C ASP A 60 -8.89 -1.73 3.14
N VAL A 61 -8.93 -0.47 2.67
CA VAL A 61 -8.91 0.71 3.56
C VAL A 61 -10.09 0.69 4.52
N GLY A 62 -11.29 0.45 4.00
CA GLY A 62 -12.49 0.39 4.83
C GLY A 62 -12.42 -0.71 5.89
N LEU A 63 -11.83 -1.87 5.55
CA LEU A 63 -11.66 -2.98 6.47
C LEU A 63 -10.64 -2.68 7.58
N TYR A 64 -9.47 -2.12 7.23
CA TYR A 64 -8.44 -1.75 8.20
C TYR A 64 -8.93 -0.65 9.15
N LEU A 65 -9.59 0.39 8.64
CA LEU A 65 -10.15 1.46 9.49
C LEU A 65 -11.20 0.92 10.46
N LYS A 66 -12.14 0.08 9.99
CA LYS A 66 -13.17 -0.55 10.84
C LYS A 66 -12.58 -1.46 11.92
N LYS A 67 -11.41 -2.07 11.67
CA LYS A 67 -10.69 -2.90 12.65
C LYS A 67 -9.74 -2.11 13.55
N GLY A 68 -9.62 -0.80 13.34
CA GLY A 68 -8.72 0.06 14.12
C GLY A 68 -7.24 -0.26 13.89
N CYS A 69 -6.88 -0.78 12.72
CA CYS A 69 -5.50 -1.12 12.40
C CYS A 69 -4.76 0.11 11.87
N TYR A 70 -3.52 0.30 12.32
CA TYR A 70 -2.61 1.25 11.67
C TYR A 70 -2.26 0.75 10.28
N GLN A 71 -2.56 1.56 9.27
CA GLN A 71 -2.37 1.16 7.89
C GLN A 71 -1.68 2.24 7.06
N TYR A 72 -0.60 1.87 6.38
CA TYR A 72 0.21 2.79 5.58
C TYR A 72 0.35 2.29 4.15
N SER A 73 0.60 3.22 3.25
CA SER A 73 0.87 2.94 1.84
C SER A 73 2.36 3.09 1.57
N LEU A 74 2.93 2.12 0.84
CA LEU A 74 4.32 2.18 0.40
C LEU A 74 4.37 2.64 -1.06
N PRO A 75 4.92 3.82 -1.37
CA PRO A 75 5.08 4.26 -2.75
C PRO A 75 6.21 3.52 -3.46
N LEU A 76 6.27 3.61 -4.79
CA LEU A 76 7.36 3.01 -5.58
C LEU A 76 8.73 3.58 -5.23
N GLU A 77 8.78 4.86 -4.83
CA GLU A 77 10.00 5.49 -4.38
C GLU A 77 10.67 4.71 -3.22
N ALA A 78 9.88 4.04 -2.37
CA ALA A 78 10.39 3.20 -1.28
C ALA A 78 11.20 1.99 -1.78
N VAL A 79 11.02 1.60 -3.06
CA VAL A 79 11.64 0.41 -3.66
C VAL A 79 13.05 0.65 -4.20
N LYS A 80 13.50 1.91 -4.22
CA LYS A 80 14.81 2.25 -4.78
C LYS A 80 15.97 1.62 -4.01
N SER A 81 15.84 1.50 -2.69
CA SER A 81 16.84 0.85 -1.85
C SER A 81 16.25 0.55 -0.47
N ARG A 82 16.96 -0.26 0.31
CA ARG A 82 16.69 -0.45 1.74
C ARG A 82 16.57 0.89 2.48
N SER A 83 17.51 1.81 2.25
CA SER A 83 17.50 3.12 2.91
C SER A 83 16.28 3.96 2.52
N ALA A 84 15.83 3.86 1.27
CA ALA A 84 14.61 4.52 0.81
C ALA A 84 13.38 3.93 1.50
N LEU A 85 13.28 2.60 1.61
CA LEU A 85 12.20 1.95 2.34
C LEU A 85 12.12 2.41 3.79
N GLU A 86 13.27 2.46 4.49
CA GLU A 86 13.33 2.95 5.88
C GLU A 86 12.74 4.36 6.05
N GLN A 87 12.94 5.26 5.08
CA GLN A 87 12.33 6.61 5.08
C GLN A 87 10.80 6.61 4.92
N TRP A 88 10.21 5.51 4.47
CA TRP A 88 8.77 5.32 4.31
C TRP A 88 8.15 4.42 5.39
N LEU A 89 8.95 3.87 6.31
CA LEU A 89 8.45 3.10 7.45
C LEU A 89 8.18 4.04 8.66
N PRO A 90 6.93 4.18 9.13
CA PRO A 90 6.58 5.07 10.25
C PRO A 90 7.26 4.64 11.54
N LYS A 91 7.88 5.55 12.28
CA LYS A 91 8.51 5.25 13.58
C LYS A 91 7.51 4.77 14.63
N GLY A 92 8.04 4.08 15.64
CA GLY A 92 7.30 3.76 16.87
C GLY A 92 6.49 2.45 16.83
N PHE A 93 6.68 1.61 15.82
CA PHE A 93 6.06 0.29 15.73
C PHE A 93 7.08 -0.83 15.98
N ASP A 94 6.62 -1.89 16.64
CA ASP A 94 7.42 -3.09 16.88
C ASP A 94 7.47 -4.01 15.65
N VAL A 95 6.35 -4.08 14.92
CA VAL A 95 6.11 -5.01 13.82
C VAL A 95 5.47 -4.28 12.64
N TYR A 96 5.98 -4.57 11.45
CA TYR A 96 5.47 -4.11 10.17
C TYR A 96 5.05 -5.33 9.37
N ILE A 97 3.86 -5.31 8.78
CA ILE A 97 3.36 -6.37 7.92
C ILE A 97 3.10 -5.78 6.55
N VAL A 98 3.95 -6.11 5.57
CA VAL A 98 3.94 -5.56 4.22
C VAL A 98 3.22 -6.53 3.28
N GLY A 99 2.06 -6.14 2.77
CA GLY A 99 1.32 -6.87 1.75
C GLY A 99 1.75 -6.51 0.33
N ILE A 100 2.21 -7.51 -0.44
CA ILE A 100 2.57 -7.37 -1.86
C ILE A 100 1.64 -8.25 -2.70
N SER A 101 0.68 -7.62 -3.37
CA SER A 101 -0.13 -8.27 -4.42
C SER A 101 0.68 -8.41 -5.70
N THR A 102 0.39 -9.44 -6.50
CA THR A 102 1.07 -9.71 -7.78
C THR A 102 2.59 -9.79 -7.59
N ALA A 103 3.02 -10.60 -6.62
CA ALA A 103 4.38 -10.76 -6.10
C ALA A 103 5.49 -10.80 -7.16
N TYR A 104 5.22 -11.34 -8.35
CA TYR A 104 6.19 -11.45 -9.44
C TYR A 104 5.76 -10.74 -10.73
N SER A 105 4.81 -9.79 -10.63
CA SER A 105 4.70 -8.75 -11.65
C SER A 105 5.97 -7.88 -11.63
N PRO A 106 6.29 -7.10 -12.67
CA PRO A 106 7.51 -6.29 -12.69
C PRO A 106 7.66 -5.36 -11.49
N ILE A 107 6.54 -4.88 -10.95
CA ILE A 107 6.56 -4.03 -9.77
C ILE A 107 6.54 -4.84 -8.48
N GLY A 108 5.75 -5.91 -8.40
CA GLY A 108 5.80 -6.81 -7.24
C GLY A 108 7.21 -7.34 -7.01
N ALA A 109 7.89 -7.75 -8.09
CA ALA A 109 9.27 -8.21 -8.08
C ALA A 109 10.22 -7.11 -7.59
N ALA A 110 10.01 -5.86 -8.02
CA ALA A 110 10.79 -4.74 -7.53
C ALA A 110 10.69 -4.59 -5.99
N TYR A 111 9.48 -4.68 -5.42
CA TYR A 111 9.31 -4.65 -3.95
C TYR A 111 9.98 -5.84 -3.27
N LEU A 112 9.78 -7.05 -3.78
CA LEU A 112 10.36 -8.25 -3.18
C LEU A 112 11.88 -8.23 -3.17
N ASP A 113 12.53 -7.53 -4.10
CA ASP A 113 13.99 -7.38 -4.12
C ASP A 113 14.57 -6.59 -2.94
N LEU A 114 13.76 -5.87 -2.17
CA LEU A 114 14.23 -5.18 -0.97
C LEU A 114 14.50 -6.13 0.20
N PHE A 115 13.99 -7.36 0.11
CA PHE A 115 13.90 -8.27 1.24
C PHE A 115 14.69 -9.55 1.00
N SER A 116 15.37 -10.00 2.03
CA SER A 116 16.10 -11.29 2.04
C SER A 116 15.18 -12.47 2.34
N SER A 117 14.04 -12.19 2.97
CA SER A 117 13.03 -13.19 3.32
C SER A 117 11.61 -12.66 3.12
N TYR A 118 10.70 -13.55 2.71
CA TYR A 118 9.28 -13.23 2.60
C TYR A 118 8.42 -14.49 2.71
N ASN A 119 7.13 -14.30 2.95
CA ASN A 119 6.15 -15.36 3.06
C ASN A 119 5.27 -15.36 1.81
N GLU A 120 5.25 -16.45 1.06
CA GLU A 120 4.42 -16.63 -0.12
C GLU A 120 3.11 -17.31 0.27
N ILE A 121 1.99 -16.69 -0.07
CA ILE A 121 0.68 -17.27 0.21
C ILE A 121 0.30 -18.23 -0.92
N ILE A 122 -0.18 -19.40 -0.51
CA ILE A 122 -0.73 -20.40 -1.41
C ILE A 122 -2.12 -20.82 -0.90
N PRO A 123 -3.18 -20.64 -1.69
CA PRO A 123 -4.48 -21.22 -1.36
C PRO A 123 -4.39 -22.74 -1.25
N TYR A 124 -5.10 -23.33 -0.29
CA TYR A 124 -5.11 -24.79 -0.09
C TYR A 124 -5.47 -25.54 -1.38
N ASP A 125 -6.48 -25.06 -2.12
CA ASP A 125 -6.91 -25.67 -3.39
C ASP A 125 -5.86 -25.56 -4.52
N TRP A 126 -4.81 -24.76 -4.34
CA TRP A 126 -3.72 -24.57 -5.31
C TRP A 126 -2.45 -25.32 -4.90
N PHE A 127 -2.42 -25.89 -3.70
CA PHE A 127 -1.19 -26.39 -3.06
C PHE A 127 -0.45 -27.41 -3.95
N ASP A 128 -1.18 -28.31 -4.60
CA ASP A 128 -0.58 -29.34 -5.47
C ASP A 128 -0.21 -28.83 -6.88
N ASN A 129 -0.69 -27.64 -7.29
CA ASN A 129 -0.48 -27.12 -8.65
C ASN A 129 -0.45 -25.59 -8.73
N VAL A 130 0.37 -24.95 -7.89
CA VAL A 130 0.48 -23.48 -7.83
C VAL A 130 0.83 -22.89 -9.19
N THR A 131 1.80 -23.47 -9.90
CA THR A 131 2.26 -22.99 -11.20
C THR A 131 1.13 -23.00 -12.24
N GLY A 132 0.39 -24.10 -12.35
CA GLY A 132 -0.73 -24.21 -13.29
C GLY A 132 -1.87 -23.25 -12.95
N CYS A 133 -2.20 -23.09 -11.66
CA CYS A 133 -3.23 -22.14 -11.23
C CYS A 133 -2.83 -20.68 -11.57
N VAL A 134 -1.58 -20.29 -11.30
CA VAL A 134 -1.11 -18.93 -11.63
C VAL A 134 -1.04 -18.72 -13.14
N GLN A 135 -0.57 -19.71 -13.91
CA GLN A 135 -0.58 -19.66 -15.37
C GLN A 135 -1.98 -19.38 -15.93
N ASN A 136 -2.98 -20.11 -15.45
CA ASN A 136 -4.39 -19.90 -15.84
C ASN A 136 -4.87 -18.50 -15.45
N CYS A 137 -4.50 -18.01 -14.27
CA CYS A 137 -4.81 -16.64 -13.87
C CYS A 137 -4.15 -15.60 -14.78
N ILE A 138 -2.88 -15.76 -15.15
CA ILE A 138 -2.17 -14.85 -16.06
C ILE A 138 -2.87 -14.80 -17.42
N GLN A 139 -3.14 -15.98 -17.99
CA GLN A 139 -3.78 -16.13 -19.29
C GLN A 139 -5.19 -15.54 -19.34
N SER A 140 -5.93 -15.54 -18.22
CA SER A 140 -7.30 -15.04 -18.20
C SER A 140 -7.42 -13.51 -18.28
N TYR A 141 -6.39 -12.75 -17.87
CA TYR A 141 -6.38 -11.28 -17.98
C TYR A 141 -5.38 -10.76 -19.02
N SER A 142 -4.43 -11.56 -19.49
CA SER A 142 -3.54 -11.19 -20.59
C SER A 142 -3.09 -12.40 -21.40
N GLY A 143 -3.23 -12.30 -22.72
CA GLY A 143 -2.74 -13.30 -23.67
C GLY A 143 -1.24 -13.17 -23.98
N ASP A 144 -0.50 -12.27 -23.34
CA ASP A 144 0.91 -12.04 -23.66
C ASP A 144 1.84 -13.06 -22.96
N PRO A 145 2.58 -13.88 -23.74
CA PRO A 145 3.50 -14.87 -23.19
C PRO A 145 4.69 -14.26 -22.43
N GLU A 146 5.08 -13.01 -22.70
CA GLU A 146 6.19 -12.35 -21.99
C GLU A 146 5.88 -12.13 -20.51
N ILE A 147 4.61 -11.92 -20.15
CA ILE A 147 4.19 -11.75 -18.74
C ILE A 147 4.41 -13.05 -17.98
N LEU A 148 4.00 -14.17 -18.57
CA LEU A 148 4.17 -15.47 -17.95
C LEU A 148 5.66 -15.82 -17.83
N LEU A 149 6.43 -15.63 -18.89
CA LEU A 149 7.87 -15.86 -18.88
C LEU A 149 8.57 -15.01 -17.79
N PHE A 150 8.22 -13.72 -17.69
CA PHE A 150 8.77 -12.85 -16.65
C PHE A 150 8.41 -13.36 -15.24
N TRP A 151 7.14 -13.75 -15.02
CA TRP A 151 6.68 -14.28 -13.74
C TRP A 151 7.46 -15.54 -13.34
N GLU A 152 7.62 -16.49 -14.26
CA GLU A 152 8.35 -17.75 -14.02
C GLU A 152 9.81 -17.47 -13.65
N MET A 153 10.49 -16.63 -14.43
CA MET A 153 11.88 -16.24 -14.18
C MET A 153 12.04 -15.51 -12.83
N ALA A 154 11.15 -14.57 -12.51
CA ALA A 154 11.21 -13.79 -11.28
C ALA A 154 10.94 -14.66 -10.04
N ARG A 155 9.99 -15.60 -10.11
CA ARG A 155 9.71 -16.55 -9.03
C ARG A 155 10.88 -17.50 -8.81
N GLN A 156 11.39 -18.12 -9.88
CA GLN A 156 12.53 -19.04 -9.80
C GLN A 156 13.77 -18.38 -9.19
N LYS A 157 14.10 -17.17 -9.65
CA LYS A 157 15.19 -16.37 -9.07
C LYS A 157 14.99 -16.17 -7.56
N ASN A 158 13.80 -15.73 -7.14
CA ASN A 158 13.54 -15.45 -5.72
C ASN A 158 13.60 -16.72 -4.86
N LEU A 159 13.10 -17.87 -5.34
CA LEU A 159 13.21 -19.15 -4.62
C LEU A 159 14.67 -19.61 -4.45
N GLN A 160 15.55 -19.25 -5.38
CA GLN A 160 16.98 -19.57 -5.30
C GLN A 160 17.76 -18.61 -4.40
N GLU A 161 17.44 -17.32 -4.44
CA GLU A 161 18.24 -16.27 -3.78
C GLU A 161 17.73 -15.88 -2.40
N LYS A 162 16.47 -16.20 -2.05
CA LYS A 162 15.80 -15.67 -0.85
C LYS A 162 15.24 -16.79 0.02
N LYS A 163 15.05 -16.49 1.30
CA LYS A 163 14.33 -17.38 2.22
C LYS A 163 12.83 -17.18 2.05
N VAL A 164 12.19 -18.08 1.31
CA VAL A 164 10.74 -18.06 1.06
C VAL A 164 10.04 -19.05 1.98
N GLN A 165 9.08 -18.59 2.77
CA GLN A 165 8.22 -19.45 3.58
C GLN A 165 6.83 -19.50 2.97
N GLU A 166 6.36 -20.69 2.62
CA GLU A 166 4.98 -20.84 2.16
C GLU A 166 4.02 -20.77 3.36
N ALA A 167 2.92 -20.03 3.19
CA ALA A 167 1.84 -19.93 4.16
C ALA A 167 0.50 -20.30 3.50
N ILE A 168 -0.14 -21.36 3.97
CA ILE A 168 -1.30 -21.94 3.30
C ILE A 168 -2.61 -21.36 3.85
N THR A 169 -3.52 -20.93 2.98
CA THR A 169 -4.79 -20.32 3.39
C THR A 169 -5.99 -21.17 2.99
N GLY A 170 -7.04 -21.18 3.81
CA GLY A 170 -8.30 -21.86 3.53
C GLY A 170 -8.30 -23.34 3.93
N VAL A 171 -7.38 -23.74 4.81
CA VAL A 171 -7.26 -25.13 5.28
C VAL A 171 -8.45 -25.51 6.17
N SER A 172 -8.91 -26.76 6.09
CA SER A 172 -9.97 -27.28 6.96
C SER A 172 -9.49 -27.62 8.36
N GLU A 173 -8.24 -28.04 8.48
CA GLU A 173 -7.58 -28.39 9.73
C GLU A 173 -6.18 -27.76 9.77
N PRO A 174 -5.62 -27.47 10.96
CA PRO A 174 -4.27 -26.94 11.10
C PRO A 174 -3.23 -27.88 10.47
N LEU A 175 -2.25 -27.30 9.79
CA LEU A 175 -1.11 -28.01 9.18
C LEU A 175 0.14 -27.77 10.01
N ASP A 176 1.20 -28.59 9.86
CA ASP A 176 2.46 -28.49 10.62
C ASP A 176 3.36 -27.29 10.23
N TYR A 177 2.83 -26.34 9.47
CA TYR A 177 3.52 -25.16 8.94
C TYR A 177 2.55 -23.97 8.93
N PRO A 178 3.00 -22.72 8.70
CA PRO A 178 2.13 -21.56 8.92
C PRO A 178 0.91 -21.62 7.99
N CYS A 179 -0.28 -21.59 8.58
CA CYS A 179 -1.51 -21.69 7.84
C CYS A 179 -2.65 -20.88 8.46
N LEU A 180 -3.56 -20.44 7.61
CA LEU A 180 -4.80 -19.77 7.98
C LEU A 180 -5.97 -20.70 7.66
N ASP A 181 -6.71 -21.10 8.69
CA ASP A 181 -7.88 -21.97 8.51
C ASP A 181 -9.11 -21.21 7.97
N LYS A 182 -10.17 -21.95 7.63
CA LYS A 182 -11.44 -21.39 7.15
C LYS A 182 -12.14 -20.47 8.15
N ASN A 183 -11.78 -20.55 9.44
CA ASN A 183 -12.29 -19.67 10.50
C ASN A 183 -11.39 -18.44 10.72
N SER A 184 -10.39 -18.23 9.85
CA SER A 184 -9.40 -17.14 9.94
C SER A 184 -8.52 -17.20 11.20
N VAL A 185 -8.30 -18.39 11.76
CA VAL A 185 -7.31 -18.59 12.82
C VAL A 185 -5.95 -18.87 12.19
N LEU A 186 -4.94 -18.11 12.65
CA LEU A 186 -3.55 -18.27 12.23
C LEU A 186 -2.85 -19.29 13.12
N HIS A 187 -2.35 -20.35 12.50
CA HIS A 187 -1.55 -21.41 13.12
C HIS A 187 -0.08 -21.25 12.75
N HIS A 188 0.81 -21.63 13.68
CA HIS A 188 2.27 -21.55 13.55
C HIS A 188 2.86 -20.18 13.15
N PRO A 189 2.39 -19.03 13.68
CA PRO A 189 2.91 -17.70 13.32
C PRO A 189 4.41 -17.51 13.60
N GLU A 190 4.98 -18.29 14.52
CA GLU A 190 6.41 -18.28 14.88
C GLU A 190 7.33 -18.76 13.75
N THR A 191 6.80 -19.52 12.81
CA THR A 191 7.55 -20.07 11.67
C THR A 191 7.63 -19.10 10.49
N LEU A 192 6.77 -18.08 10.46
CA LEU A 192 6.82 -17.02 9.45
C LEU A 192 8.16 -16.28 9.49
N VAL A 193 8.70 -16.02 8.30
CA VAL A 193 9.98 -15.32 8.15
C VAL A 193 9.79 -13.81 8.11
N TYR A 194 10.80 -13.10 8.55
CA TYR A 194 10.82 -11.64 8.58
C TYR A 194 12.24 -11.12 8.39
N ASP A 195 12.32 -9.91 7.85
CA ASP A 195 13.53 -9.10 7.88
C ASP A 195 13.47 -8.09 9.03
N ALA A 196 14.61 -7.49 9.35
CA ALA A 196 14.69 -6.41 10.32
C ALA A 196 15.02 -5.11 9.58
N PHE A 197 14.35 -4.01 9.91
CA PHE A 197 14.58 -2.68 9.32
C PHE A 197 14.64 -1.60 10.41
N GLU A 198 15.18 -0.43 10.06
CA GLU A 198 15.22 0.72 10.96
C GLU A 198 14.24 1.81 10.46
N PRO A 199 13.02 1.90 11.04
CA PRO A 199 12.01 2.85 10.58
C PRO A 199 12.40 4.31 10.82
N LYS A 200 12.26 5.17 9.79
CA LYS A 200 12.71 6.57 9.82
C LYS A 200 11.60 7.59 9.56
N MET A 201 10.46 7.19 9.03
CA MET A 201 9.37 8.10 8.69
C MET A 201 8.75 8.69 9.95
N SER A 202 8.55 10.00 9.93
CA SER A 202 7.70 10.75 10.86
C SER A 202 6.65 11.51 10.06
N LEU A 203 5.42 11.51 10.55
CA LEU A 203 4.36 12.35 10.00
C LEU A 203 4.23 13.60 10.87
N PRO A 204 3.99 14.77 10.28
CA PRO A 204 3.60 15.95 11.05
C PRO A 204 2.22 15.72 11.67
N GLU A 205 1.96 16.42 12.77
CA GLU A 205 0.67 16.41 13.45
C GLU A 205 -0.01 17.77 13.28
N SER A 206 -1.31 17.76 13.08
CA SER A 206 -2.13 18.94 12.85
C SER A 206 -3.40 18.87 13.69
N ASN A 207 -3.83 20.02 14.21
CA ASN A 207 -5.07 20.16 14.97
C ASN A 207 -6.26 20.61 14.10
N LYS A 208 -6.08 20.63 12.78
CA LYS A 208 -7.16 20.95 11.83
C LYS A 208 -8.30 19.96 11.99
N LYS A 209 -9.54 20.47 12.00
CA LYS A 209 -10.75 19.67 11.99
C LYS A 209 -10.97 19.13 10.59
N VAL A 210 -10.84 17.81 10.42
CA VAL A 210 -10.96 17.18 9.12
C VAL A 210 -12.20 16.29 9.07
N ILE A 211 -12.95 16.34 7.98
CA ILE A 211 -14.04 15.38 7.72
C ILE A 211 -13.67 14.54 6.51
N ALA A 212 -13.99 13.24 6.52
CA ALA A 212 -13.75 12.37 5.37
C ALA A 212 -14.87 11.37 5.12
N VAL A 213 -14.99 10.96 3.86
CA VAL A 213 -15.86 9.87 3.41
C VAL A 213 -15.11 9.02 2.39
N GLY A 214 -15.50 7.77 2.20
CA GLY A 214 -14.88 6.86 1.23
C GLY A 214 -13.48 6.37 1.66
N ALA A 215 -12.74 5.81 0.70
CA ALA A 215 -11.39 5.30 0.91
C ALA A 215 -10.34 6.36 0.59
N PHE A 216 -9.41 6.59 1.52
CA PHE A 216 -8.28 7.52 1.38
C PHE A 216 -7.03 6.95 2.08
N PRO A 217 -5.82 7.51 1.85
CA PRO A 217 -4.60 7.07 2.52
C PRO A 217 -4.72 7.06 4.05
N GLY A 218 -4.21 6.02 4.71
CA GLY A 218 -4.39 5.88 6.18
C GLY A 218 -3.55 6.87 6.99
N GLU A 219 -2.53 7.45 6.36
CA GLU A 219 -1.64 8.46 6.89
C GLU A 219 -2.37 9.71 7.39
N PHE A 220 -3.53 10.04 6.80
CA PHE A 220 -4.35 11.16 7.26
C PHE A 220 -4.82 10.99 8.72
N TRP A 221 -4.97 9.76 9.19
CA TRP A 221 -5.42 9.45 10.55
C TRP A 221 -4.37 9.80 11.62
N ASP A 222 -3.09 9.66 11.29
CA ASP A 222 -2.00 10.03 12.19
C ASP A 222 -1.62 11.51 12.07
N ILE A 223 -1.90 12.14 10.92
CA ILE A 223 -1.66 13.58 10.71
C ILE A 223 -2.75 14.40 11.41
N PHE A 224 -4.01 13.99 11.33
CA PHE A 224 -5.17 14.74 11.81
C PHE A 224 -5.93 13.95 12.88
N HIS A 225 -5.57 14.16 14.15
CA HIS A 225 -6.13 13.40 15.28
C HIS A 225 -7.64 13.60 15.48
N ASP A 226 -8.16 14.76 15.07
CA ASP A 226 -9.60 15.11 15.14
C ASP A 226 -10.36 14.78 13.84
N LEU A 227 -9.78 13.99 12.94
CA LEU A 227 -10.45 13.63 11.70
C LEU A 227 -11.70 12.78 12.01
N MET A 228 -12.82 13.12 11.37
CA MET A 228 -14.07 12.37 11.47
C MET A 228 -14.36 11.64 10.16
N TRP A 229 -14.36 10.31 10.21
CA TRP A 229 -14.64 9.46 9.04
C TRP A 229 -16.09 8.97 9.05
N TYR A 230 -16.85 9.36 8.02
CA TYR A 230 -18.25 8.98 7.81
C TYR A 230 -18.41 7.61 7.13
N GLY A 231 -17.34 6.81 7.06
CA GLY A 231 -17.40 5.53 6.35
C GLY A 231 -17.70 5.75 4.86
N TYR A 232 -18.82 5.17 4.42
CA TYR A 232 -19.37 5.37 3.07
C TYR A 232 -20.75 6.06 3.12
N ASP A 233 -21.10 6.69 4.24
CA ASP A 233 -22.33 7.48 4.38
C ASP A 233 -22.12 8.88 3.77
N TYR A 234 -22.33 8.96 2.45
CA TYR A 234 -22.24 10.21 1.72
C TYR A 234 -23.34 11.21 2.08
N MET A 235 -24.51 10.75 2.54
CA MET A 235 -25.60 11.66 2.87
C MET A 235 -25.25 12.50 4.09
N GLN A 236 -24.81 11.83 5.17
CA GLN A 236 -24.39 12.54 6.38
C GLN A 236 -23.15 13.41 6.14
N PHE A 237 -22.21 12.90 5.34
CA PHE A 237 -21.04 13.69 4.95
C PHE A 237 -21.42 14.96 4.19
N VAL A 238 -22.35 14.90 3.23
CA VAL A 238 -22.77 16.07 2.44
C VAL A 238 -23.42 17.13 3.32
N GLN A 239 -24.27 16.74 4.27
CA GLN A 239 -24.85 17.69 5.24
C GLN A 239 -23.74 18.45 5.97
N ARG A 240 -22.71 17.74 6.44
CA ARG A 240 -21.58 18.36 7.13
C ARG A 240 -20.69 19.19 6.19
N LEU A 241 -20.54 18.75 4.95
CA LEU A 241 -19.78 19.43 3.90
C LEU A 241 -20.36 20.83 3.62
N GLU A 242 -21.69 20.94 3.59
CA GLU A 242 -22.43 22.19 3.35
C GLU A 242 -22.39 23.17 4.52
N GLU A 243 -22.26 22.67 5.75
CA GLU A 243 -22.13 23.51 6.95
C GLU A 243 -20.75 24.22 7.05
N GLU A 244 -19.75 23.76 6.29
CA GLU A 244 -18.37 24.32 6.25
C GLU A 244 -17.72 24.51 7.63
N SER A 245 -18.09 23.69 8.63
CA SER A 245 -17.56 23.76 10.01
C SER A 245 -16.34 22.86 10.24
N TYR A 246 -15.52 22.72 9.20
CA TYR A 246 -14.26 21.97 9.15
C TYR A 246 -13.16 22.85 8.53
N ASP A 247 -11.91 22.42 8.65
CA ASP A 247 -10.75 23.07 8.05
C ASP A 247 -10.38 22.41 6.71
N LEU A 248 -10.56 21.09 6.62
CA LEU A 248 -10.28 20.27 5.45
C LEU A 248 -11.35 19.19 5.27
N ALA A 249 -11.77 18.94 4.03
CA ALA A 249 -12.59 17.77 3.69
C ALA A 249 -11.82 16.80 2.78
N ILE A 250 -12.02 15.50 2.98
CA ILE A 250 -11.46 14.44 2.14
C ILE A 250 -12.60 13.63 1.53
N ILE A 251 -12.75 13.72 0.21
CA ILE A 251 -13.65 12.87 -0.56
C ILE A 251 -12.84 11.70 -1.10
N GLY A 252 -12.89 10.59 -0.39
CA GLY A 252 -12.25 9.33 -0.76
C GLY A 252 -12.90 8.66 -1.97
N GLU A 253 -12.20 7.66 -2.50
CA GLU A 253 -12.69 6.80 -3.58
C GLU A 253 -13.75 5.81 -3.06
N CYS A 254 -14.81 5.57 -3.84
CA CYS A 254 -15.85 4.58 -3.53
C CYS A 254 -16.24 3.69 -4.71
N SER A 255 -15.56 3.83 -5.84
CA SER A 255 -15.80 3.14 -7.12
C SER A 255 -17.18 3.35 -7.72
N ASN A 256 -17.97 4.27 -7.18
CA ASN A 256 -19.22 4.68 -7.79
C ASN A 256 -19.01 5.92 -8.67
N GLY A 257 -18.71 5.70 -9.95
CA GLY A 257 -18.53 6.77 -10.93
C GLY A 257 -19.78 7.62 -11.17
N SER A 258 -20.95 7.10 -10.78
CA SER A 258 -22.25 7.78 -10.90
C SER A 258 -22.57 8.67 -9.70
N LEU A 259 -21.83 8.56 -8.60
CA LEU A 259 -21.99 9.44 -7.45
C LEU A 259 -21.73 10.89 -7.88
N LYS A 260 -22.65 11.80 -7.53
CA LYS A 260 -22.51 13.25 -7.72
C LYS A 260 -22.83 13.94 -6.41
N LEU A 261 -22.02 14.93 -6.05
CA LEU A 261 -22.31 15.80 -4.91
C LEU A 261 -23.04 17.05 -5.42
N PRO A 262 -24.06 17.55 -4.70
CA PRO A 262 -24.92 18.64 -5.17
C PRO A 262 -24.21 20.00 -5.18
N SER A 263 -23.19 20.17 -4.35
CA SER A 263 -22.52 21.46 -4.13
C SER A 263 -21.01 21.27 -3.90
N LYS A 264 -20.23 22.26 -4.32
CA LYS A 264 -18.81 22.41 -3.98
C LYS A 264 -18.70 23.37 -2.79
N PRO A 265 -17.85 23.10 -1.78
CA PRO A 265 -17.51 24.09 -0.77
C PRO A 265 -16.95 25.34 -1.43
N LYS A 266 -17.15 26.52 -0.84
CA LYS A 266 -16.67 27.79 -1.38
C LYS A 266 -15.34 28.21 -0.78
N ASN A 267 -15.19 28.05 0.53
CA ASN A 267 -14.06 28.62 1.28
C ASN A 267 -13.17 27.56 1.94
N LYS A 268 -13.51 26.28 1.80
CA LYS A 268 -12.83 25.19 2.50
C LYS A 268 -12.07 24.29 1.57
N THR A 269 -10.85 23.92 1.93
CA THR A 269 -10.02 23.03 1.12
C THR A 269 -10.63 21.63 1.07
N VAL A 270 -10.64 21.02 -0.11
CA VAL A 270 -11.12 19.66 -0.33
C VAL A 270 -10.03 18.85 -1.04
N ILE A 271 -9.68 17.68 -0.52
CA ILE A 271 -8.89 16.68 -1.24
C ILE A 271 -9.85 15.64 -1.81
N CYS A 272 -9.84 15.45 -3.12
CA CYS A 272 -10.81 14.61 -3.83
C CYS A 272 -10.11 13.47 -4.57
N TYR A 273 -10.19 12.26 -4.01
CA TYR A 273 -9.76 11.00 -4.61
C TYR A 273 -10.82 10.39 -5.55
N GLN A 274 -12.05 10.94 -5.56
CA GLN A 274 -13.11 10.60 -6.53
C GLN A 274 -13.48 11.80 -7.42
N PRO A 275 -12.61 12.25 -8.35
CA PRO A 275 -12.90 13.39 -9.25
C PRO A 275 -14.25 13.36 -9.95
N SER A 276 -14.80 12.17 -10.23
CA SER A 276 -16.12 12.02 -10.85
C SER A 276 -17.28 12.56 -10.02
N VAL A 277 -17.11 12.89 -8.74
CA VAL A 277 -18.24 13.47 -7.97
C VAL A 277 -18.64 14.87 -8.43
N TYR A 278 -17.72 15.63 -9.03
CA TYR A 278 -17.97 17.00 -9.48
C TYR A 278 -18.02 17.15 -11.00
N PHE A 279 -17.45 16.19 -11.74
CA PHE A 279 -17.41 16.23 -13.20
C PHE A 279 -17.85 14.89 -13.79
N PRO A 280 -18.59 14.87 -14.91
CA PRO A 280 -18.80 13.65 -15.66
C PRO A 280 -17.47 13.23 -16.29
N PHE A 281 -16.97 12.04 -15.94
CA PHE A 281 -15.79 11.46 -16.57
C PHE A 281 -16.17 10.17 -17.29
N ARG A 282 -15.67 9.99 -18.51
CA ARG A 282 -15.64 8.68 -19.18
C ARG A 282 -14.37 7.97 -18.75
N GLN A 283 -14.52 6.79 -18.16
CA GLN A 283 -13.38 5.88 -17.99
C GLN A 283 -12.99 5.34 -19.38
N PRO A 284 -11.69 5.22 -19.69
CA PRO A 284 -11.26 4.56 -20.90
C PRO A 284 -11.51 3.06 -20.78
N GLU A 285 -11.65 2.41 -21.93
CA GLU A 285 -11.30 1.00 -22.04
C GLU A 285 -9.77 0.90 -21.98
N ASN A 286 -9.21 0.41 -20.87
CA ASN A 286 -7.79 0.12 -20.82
C ASN A 286 -7.54 -1.21 -21.53
N VAL A 287 -7.03 -1.15 -22.76
CA VAL A 287 -6.43 -2.33 -23.39
C VAL A 287 -5.01 -2.45 -22.86
N PHE A 288 -4.74 -3.48 -22.07
CA PHE A 288 -3.38 -3.77 -21.61
C PHE A 288 -2.53 -4.20 -22.81
N GLN A 289 -1.52 -3.40 -23.13
CA GLN A 289 -0.48 -3.68 -24.10
C GLN A 289 0.82 -3.90 -23.34
N SER A 290 1.15 -5.17 -23.13
CA SER A 290 2.52 -5.56 -22.83
C SER A 290 3.35 -5.52 -24.10
N GLY A 291 4.63 -5.26 -23.92
CA GLY A 291 5.59 -5.48 -24.97
C GLY A 291 6.98 -5.64 -24.37
N LYS A 292 7.94 -5.76 -25.29
CA LYS A 292 9.34 -6.21 -25.14
C LYS A 292 10.21 -5.60 -24.01
N SER A 293 9.68 -4.67 -23.23
CA SER A 293 10.38 -3.95 -22.16
C SER A 293 9.96 -4.34 -20.74
N ILE A 294 9.13 -5.38 -20.57
CA ILE A 294 8.60 -5.76 -19.24
C ILE A 294 9.71 -6.04 -18.20
N GLY A 295 10.81 -6.66 -18.65
CA GLY A 295 11.98 -6.94 -17.82
C GLY A 295 12.79 -5.71 -17.41
N GLN A 296 12.62 -4.56 -18.07
CA GLN A 296 13.30 -3.31 -17.73
C GLN A 296 12.57 -2.50 -16.65
N ILE A 297 11.28 -2.77 -16.43
CA ILE A 297 10.46 -2.01 -15.45
C ILE A 297 11.05 -2.09 -14.03
N PRO A 298 11.43 -3.27 -13.47
CA PRO A 298 12.00 -3.33 -12.12
C PRO A 298 13.29 -2.50 -12.02
N LYS A 299 14.12 -2.54 -13.07
CA LYS A 299 15.34 -1.76 -13.19
C LYS A 299 15.05 -0.26 -13.22
N ASN A 300 14.08 0.17 -14.04
CA ASN A 300 13.67 1.57 -14.16
C ASN A 300 13.13 2.13 -12.84
N ILE A 301 12.37 1.34 -12.07
CA ILE A 301 11.90 1.74 -10.73
C ILE A 301 13.07 2.05 -9.81
N LYS A 302 14.08 1.17 -9.79
CA LYS A 302 15.21 1.27 -8.88
C LYS A 302 16.20 2.36 -9.28
N GLU A 303 16.60 2.39 -10.55
CA GLU A 303 17.77 3.14 -11.00
C GLU A 303 17.43 4.54 -11.53
N ARG A 304 16.26 4.75 -12.16
CA ARG A 304 15.93 6.06 -12.74
C ARG A 304 15.57 7.10 -11.66
N PRO A 305 15.75 8.41 -11.92
CA PRO A 305 15.32 9.47 -11.01
C PRO A 305 13.82 9.36 -10.65
N VAL A 306 13.46 9.76 -9.44
CA VAL A 306 12.07 9.77 -8.96
C VAL A 306 11.21 10.68 -9.84
N GLY A 307 10.06 10.19 -10.28
CA GLY A 307 9.16 10.88 -11.21
C GLY A 307 9.36 10.51 -12.68
N THR A 308 10.27 9.58 -13.00
CA THR A 308 10.47 9.13 -14.38
C THR A 308 9.46 8.05 -14.75
N SER A 309 8.97 8.07 -16.00
CA SER A 309 8.10 7.04 -16.55
C SER A 309 8.72 5.64 -16.45
N LEU A 310 7.88 4.64 -16.17
CA LEU A 310 8.31 3.25 -15.99
C LEU A 310 8.64 2.54 -17.31
N ALA A 311 8.01 2.97 -18.40
CA ALA A 311 8.24 2.47 -19.75
C ALA A 311 8.20 3.62 -20.76
N ASP A 312 8.70 3.34 -21.96
CA ASP A 312 8.67 4.27 -23.09
C ASP A 312 7.24 4.38 -23.66
N ASN A 313 7.02 5.33 -24.59
CA ASN A 313 5.69 5.55 -25.19
C ASN A 313 5.16 4.31 -25.91
N GLY A 314 3.84 4.08 -25.81
CA GLY A 314 3.16 2.95 -26.47
C GLY A 314 3.04 1.67 -25.62
N PHE A 315 3.44 1.71 -24.35
CA PHE A 315 3.33 0.58 -23.42
C PHE A 315 2.33 0.88 -22.30
N SER A 316 1.66 -0.14 -21.75
CA SER A 316 0.73 0.06 -20.62
C SER A 316 1.37 0.73 -19.41
N TYR A 317 2.67 0.51 -19.18
CA TYR A 317 3.38 1.13 -18.06
C TYR A 317 3.86 2.58 -18.34
N SER A 318 3.67 3.12 -19.55
CA SER A 318 4.13 4.46 -19.92
C SER A 318 3.42 5.59 -19.17
N ALA A 319 2.16 5.38 -18.80
CA ALA A 319 1.36 6.31 -18.00
C ALA A 319 1.74 6.31 -16.50
N TYR A 320 2.65 5.43 -16.08
CA TYR A 320 3.08 5.29 -14.70
C TYR A 320 4.49 5.86 -14.52
N GLN A 321 4.74 6.50 -13.38
CA GLN A 321 6.07 6.98 -12.99
C GLN A 321 6.60 6.28 -11.74
N ASN A 322 7.91 6.26 -11.53
CA ASN A 322 8.55 5.59 -10.38
C ASN A 322 8.47 6.35 -9.03
N ARG A 323 7.76 7.50 -8.97
CA ARG A 323 7.52 8.23 -7.72
C ARG A 323 6.48 7.52 -6.86
N PHE A 324 5.35 7.19 -7.46
CA PHE A 324 4.25 6.49 -6.81
C PHE A 324 3.58 5.55 -7.82
N TRP A 325 3.06 4.41 -7.33
CA TRP A 325 2.33 3.49 -8.18
C TRP A 325 0.92 4.06 -8.38
N LEU A 326 0.72 4.90 -9.40
CA LEU A 326 -0.59 5.45 -9.69
C LEU A 326 -1.09 5.00 -11.05
N PHE A 327 -2.14 4.19 -11.01
CA PHE A 327 -3.03 4.04 -12.13
C PHE A 327 -3.84 5.33 -12.27
N GLN A 328 -3.71 6.01 -13.40
CA GLN A 328 -4.58 7.13 -13.75
C GLN A 328 -5.95 6.57 -14.12
N ARG A 329 -6.91 6.72 -13.22
CA ARG A 329 -8.30 6.30 -13.46
C ARG A 329 -9.01 7.19 -14.48
N TYR A 330 -8.60 8.45 -14.56
CA TYR A 330 -9.18 9.48 -15.42
C TYR A 330 -8.13 9.97 -16.43
N PRO A 331 -8.04 9.40 -17.65
CA PRO A 331 -7.05 9.78 -18.65
C PRO A 331 -7.15 11.24 -19.06
N GLY A 332 -6.03 11.79 -19.49
CA GLY A 332 -5.94 13.20 -19.93
C GLY A 332 -6.06 14.20 -18.79
N THR A 333 -6.13 13.75 -17.53
CA THR A 333 -6.05 14.61 -16.35
C THR A 333 -4.70 14.45 -15.67
N ASP A 334 -4.19 15.56 -15.13
CA ASP A 334 -3.00 15.54 -14.29
C ASP A 334 -3.22 14.64 -13.07
N ILE A 335 -2.12 14.04 -12.58
CA ILE A 335 -2.15 13.17 -11.40
C ILE A 335 -2.71 13.92 -10.18
N VAL A 336 -2.26 15.16 -10.03
CA VAL A 336 -2.82 16.10 -9.07
C VAL A 336 -3.19 17.36 -9.84
N ARG A 337 -4.46 17.78 -9.71
CA ARG A 337 -4.99 18.98 -10.33
C ARG A 337 -5.64 19.84 -9.26
N HIS A 338 -5.28 21.12 -9.22
CA HIS A 338 -5.86 22.07 -8.28
C HIS A 338 -6.82 23.01 -9.01
N GLU A 339 -8.08 23.06 -8.59
CA GLU A 339 -9.10 23.99 -9.11
C GLU A 339 -9.84 24.62 -7.95
N ASP A 340 -9.83 25.95 -7.88
CA ASP A 340 -10.38 26.74 -6.78
C ASP A 340 -9.80 26.29 -5.43
N ASN A 341 -10.63 25.67 -4.60
CA ASN A 341 -10.34 25.12 -3.28
C ASN A 341 -10.27 23.58 -3.27
N ILE A 342 -10.27 22.93 -4.45
CA ILE A 342 -10.33 21.47 -4.59
C ILE A 342 -9.04 20.94 -5.22
N ILE A 343 -8.43 19.98 -4.53
CA ILE A 343 -7.26 19.22 -4.95
C ILE A 343 -7.74 17.85 -5.44
N TYR A 344 -7.84 17.69 -6.75
CA TYR A 344 -8.19 16.42 -7.38
C TYR A 344 -6.98 15.50 -7.45
N CYS A 345 -7.11 14.30 -6.89
CA CYS A 345 -6.14 13.23 -6.94
C CYS A 345 -6.63 12.15 -7.90
N ASN A 346 -5.95 11.99 -9.04
CA ASN A 346 -6.21 10.93 -10.00
C ASN A 346 -5.43 9.66 -9.60
N GLY A 347 -5.99 8.95 -8.63
CA GLY A 347 -5.39 7.75 -8.02
C GLY A 347 -4.98 7.95 -6.56
N TRP A 348 -4.24 6.99 -6.01
CA TRP A 348 -3.84 6.90 -4.60
C TRP A 348 -2.66 7.82 -4.18
N VAL A 349 -2.82 9.14 -4.32
CA VAL A 349 -1.77 10.12 -3.97
C VAL A 349 -1.63 10.24 -2.45
N LEU A 350 -0.42 10.01 -1.91
CA LEU A 350 -0.17 10.06 -0.46
C LEU A 350 -0.10 11.51 0.07
N PRO A 351 -0.57 11.79 1.30
CA PRO A 351 -0.53 13.12 1.88
C PRO A 351 0.88 13.71 1.97
N GLN A 352 1.91 12.87 2.15
CA GLN A 352 3.31 13.30 2.14
C GLN A 352 3.70 13.99 0.82
N TYR A 353 3.15 13.55 -0.30
CA TYR A 353 3.38 14.22 -1.58
C TYR A 353 2.59 15.51 -1.69
N LEU A 354 1.34 15.54 -1.20
CA LEU A 354 0.55 16.78 -1.17
C LEU A 354 1.23 17.85 -0.30
N MET A 355 1.81 17.46 0.84
CA MET A 355 2.58 18.37 1.71
C MET A 355 3.86 18.84 1.03
N ARG A 356 4.64 17.92 0.45
CA ARG A 356 5.90 18.24 -0.24
C ARG A 356 5.69 19.20 -1.41
N ASP A 357 4.56 19.06 -2.10
CA ASP A 357 4.21 19.87 -3.27
C ASP A 357 3.43 21.15 -2.87
N GLY A 358 3.28 21.44 -1.56
CA GLY A 358 2.65 22.66 -1.05
C GLY A 358 1.12 22.71 -1.17
N LEU A 359 0.48 21.57 -1.42
CA LEU A 359 -0.98 21.45 -1.62
C LEU A 359 -1.73 21.08 -0.33
N LEU A 360 -1.03 20.49 0.64
CA LEU A 360 -1.59 20.17 1.96
C LEU A 360 -0.77 20.86 3.04
N GLU A 361 -1.37 21.85 3.69
CA GLU A 361 -0.79 22.52 4.85
C GLU A 361 -1.20 21.78 6.13
N VAL A 362 -0.23 21.50 6.99
CA VAL A 362 -0.36 20.72 8.22
C VAL A 362 0.11 21.47 9.45
#